data_AF-A0A935N3F3-F1
#
_entry.id   AF-A0A935N3F3-F1
#
_cell.length_a   1.000
_cell.length_b   1.000
_cell.length_c   1.000
_cell.angle_alpha   90.00
_cell.angle_beta   90.00
_cell.angle_gamma   90.00
#
_symmetry.space_group_name_H-M   'P 1'
#
loop_
_entity.id
_entity.type
_entity.pdbx_description
1 polymer ?
#
loop_
_entity_poly.entity_id
_entity_poly.type
_entity_poly.pdbx_seq_one_letter_code
_entity_poly.pdbx_strand_id
1 'polypeptide(L)'
;MQITTNQASQNALPAVVDKGSLTWVFEEVCKSLDVSIKSLKRYLEEALRSKGAVLAAENTVHLRVAKQNLHQISGVFDVVGINEIKLLVDAMDGAVQRYISKPQFCDESSVKLLERASFTVIEYLEYILAGKAYSSLSLFGTYADIKSLASTGTCSSNRSVGTENL
;
A
#
# COMPACT_ATOMS: atom_id res chain seq x y z
N MET A 1 -20.53 40.54 3.45
CA MET A 1 -20.14 39.12 3.62
C MET A 1 -19.25 38.75 2.45
N GLN A 2 -17.94 38.65 2.65
CA GLN A 2 -17.02 38.16 1.62
C GLN A 2 -16.92 36.64 1.77
N ILE A 3 -17.24 35.92 0.69
CA ILE A 3 -17.05 34.48 0.59
C ILE A 3 -15.57 34.28 0.28
N THR A 4 -14.80 33.85 1.27
CA THR A 4 -13.39 33.50 1.08
C THR A 4 -13.33 32.18 0.29
N THR A 5 -12.94 32.29 -0.98
CA THR A 5 -12.68 31.16 -1.86
C THR A 5 -11.60 30.25 -1.25
N ASN A 6 -11.98 29.02 -0.92
CA ASN A 6 -11.10 27.98 -0.43
C ASN A 6 -10.21 27.51 -1.59
N GLN A 7 -8.98 28.03 -1.67
CA GLN A 7 -7.98 27.54 -2.62
C GLN A 7 -7.55 26.15 -2.19
N ALA A 8 -7.97 25.14 -2.96
CA ALA A 8 -7.43 23.79 -2.88
C ALA A 8 -5.90 23.87 -2.93
N SER A 9 -5.25 23.39 -1.88
CA SER A 9 -3.80 23.28 -1.76
C SER A 9 -3.24 22.65 -3.03
N GLN A 10 -2.63 23.49 -3.86
CA GLN A 10 -1.90 23.03 -5.04
C GLN A 10 -0.71 22.24 -4.50
N ASN A 11 -0.82 20.92 -4.57
CA ASN A 11 0.21 19.98 -4.16
C ASN A 11 1.33 19.98 -5.22
N ALA A 12 1.96 21.13 -5.40
CA ALA A 12 3.14 21.27 -6.23
C ALA A 12 4.24 20.43 -5.58
N LEU A 13 4.88 19.57 -6.38
CA LEU A 13 6.17 18.99 -6.01
C LEU A 13 7.07 20.08 -5.43
N PRO A 14 7.83 19.81 -4.35
CA PRO A 14 8.84 20.75 -3.91
C PRO A 14 9.69 21.14 -5.13
N ALA A 15 9.90 22.44 -5.33
CA ALA A 15 10.52 23.04 -6.52
C ALA A 15 11.97 22.56 -6.83
N VAL A 16 12.44 21.55 -6.09
CA VAL A 16 13.80 21.03 -6.05
C VAL A 16 13.90 19.62 -6.68
N VAL A 17 12.79 18.92 -6.96
CA VAL A 17 12.87 17.58 -7.56
C VAL A 17 13.18 17.68 -9.06
N ASP A 18 14.40 17.30 -9.45
CA ASP A 18 14.78 17.18 -10.85
C ASP A 18 13.97 16.08 -11.55
N LYS A 19 13.52 16.34 -12.77
CA LYS A 19 12.69 15.39 -13.53
C LYS A 19 13.42 14.07 -13.80
N GLY A 20 14.75 14.10 -13.95
CA GLY A 20 15.57 12.89 -14.07
C GLY A 20 15.53 12.05 -12.80
N SER A 21 15.65 12.68 -11.63
CA SER A 21 15.55 12.00 -10.33
C SER A 21 14.17 11.35 -10.12
N LEU A 22 13.08 12.03 -10.50
CA LEU A 22 11.74 11.51 -10.35
C LEU A 22 11.43 10.33 -11.30
N THR A 23 12.01 10.34 -12.50
CA THR A 23 11.86 9.23 -13.46
C THR A 23 12.51 7.96 -12.92
N TRP A 24 13.72 8.06 -12.37
CA TRP A 24 14.37 6.92 -11.72
C TRP A 24 13.59 6.43 -10.49
N VAL A 25 13.09 7.35 -9.66
CA VAL A 25 12.24 7.00 -8.49
C VAL A 25 11.03 6.21 -8.93
N PHE A 26 10.36 6.63 -10.01
CA PHE A 26 9.19 5.92 -10.53
C PHE A 26 9.52 4.49 -10.95
N GLU A 27 10.58 4.29 -11.71
CA GLU A 27 11.02 2.96 -12.15
C GLU A 27 11.39 2.06 -10.96
N GLU A 28 12.13 2.60 -9.99
CA GLU A 28 12.58 1.86 -8.81
C GLU A 28 11.40 1.50 -7.89
N VAL A 29 10.43 2.40 -7.72
CA VAL A 29 9.21 2.14 -6.96
C VAL A 29 8.35 1.07 -7.64
N CYS A 30 8.15 1.15 -8.96
CA CYS A 30 7.39 0.13 -9.70
C CYS A 30 8.01 -1.26 -9.54
N LYS A 31 9.33 -1.36 -9.69
CA LYS A 31 10.09 -2.60 -9.52
C LYS A 31 9.98 -3.15 -8.09
N SER A 32 10.16 -2.29 -7.08
CA SER A 32 10.11 -2.68 -5.67
C SER A 32 8.71 -3.13 -5.24
N LEU A 33 7.66 -2.48 -5.74
CA LEU A 33 6.27 -2.89 -5.50
C LEU A 33 5.97 -4.24 -6.14
N ASP A 34 6.40 -4.48 -7.38
CA ASP A 34 6.24 -5.77 -8.06
C ASP A 34 6.91 -6.92 -7.28
N VAL A 35 8.14 -6.72 -6.82
CA VAL A 35 8.86 -7.69 -5.96
C VAL A 35 8.09 -7.95 -4.66
N SER A 36 7.56 -6.89 -4.04
CA SER A 36 6.80 -7.02 -2.80
C SER A 36 5.53 -7.85 -2.98
N ILE A 37 4.70 -7.52 -3.97
CA ILE A 37 3.45 -8.23 -4.24
C ILE A 37 3.70 -9.68 -4.66
N LYS A 38 4.69 -9.94 -5.51
CA LYS A 38 5.08 -11.31 -5.89
C LYS A 38 5.53 -12.14 -4.69
N SER A 39 6.30 -11.54 -3.78
CA SER A 39 6.73 -12.22 -2.56
C SER A 39 5.55 -12.57 -1.65
N LEU A 40 4.57 -11.66 -1.49
CA LEU A 40 3.35 -11.94 -0.73
C LEU A 40 2.53 -13.09 -1.34
N LYS A 41 2.33 -13.08 -2.66
CA LYS A 41 1.63 -14.18 -3.36
C LYS A 41 2.37 -15.51 -3.20
N ARG A 42 3.70 -15.48 -3.30
CA ARG A 42 4.54 -16.67 -3.10
C ARG A 42 4.43 -17.25 -1.69
N TYR A 43 4.34 -16.39 -0.67
CA TYR A 43 4.07 -16.84 0.71
C TYR A 43 2.74 -17.61 0.79
N LEU A 44 1.66 -17.10 0.19
CA LEU A 44 0.36 -17.77 0.20
C LEU A 44 0.39 -19.13 -0.51
N GLU A 45 1.03 -19.21 -1.67
CA GLU A 45 1.22 -20.48 -2.40
C GLU A 45 1.94 -21.52 -1.53
N GLU A 46 3.01 -21.11 -0.85
CA GLU A 46 3.79 -22.00 0.02
C GLU A 46 2.99 -22.43 1.25
N ALA A 47 2.28 -21.49 1.88
CA ALA A 47 1.42 -21.77 3.02
C ALA A 47 0.30 -22.74 2.66
N LEU A 48 -0.31 -22.61 1.48
CA LEU A 48 -1.35 -23.51 0.97
C LEU A 48 -0.80 -24.90 0.66
N ARG A 49 0.34 -25.00 -0.05
CA ARG A 49 1.03 -26.27 -0.33
C ARG A 49 1.36 -27.02 0.95
N SER A 50 1.62 -26.27 2.01
CA SER A 50 2.02 -26.78 3.31
C SER A 50 0.88 -27.04 4.27
N LYS A 51 -0.38 -26.78 3.91
CA LYS A 51 -1.53 -27.13 4.78
C LYS A 51 -1.67 -28.65 5.04
N GLY A 52 -0.88 -29.49 4.36
CA GLY A 52 -0.70 -30.92 4.69
C GLY A 52 0.52 -31.23 5.59
N ALA A 53 1.38 -30.26 5.88
CA ALA A 53 2.60 -30.38 6.67
C ALA A 53 2.65 -29.28 7.75
N VAL A 54 2.45 -29.67 9.01
CA VAL A 54 2.25 -28.83 10.22
C VAL A 54 3.26 -27.68 10.42
N LEU A 55 4.39 -27.66 9.72
CA LEU A 55 5.53 -26.78 10.00
C LEU A 55 5.72 -25.58 9.04
N ALA A 56 5.11 -25.55 7.86
CA ALA A 56 5.52 -24.54 6.86
C ALA A 56 4.73 -23.21 6.85
N ALA A 57 3.67 -23.07 7.65
CA ALA A 57 3.02 -21.78 7.90
C ALA A 57 3.93 -20.77 8.66
N GLU A 58 5.06 -21.24 9.20
CA GLU A 58 6.00 -20.46 10.02
C GLU A 58 7.16 -19.84 9.19
N ASN A 59 7.33 -20.23 7.92
CA ASN A 59 8.38 -19.65 7.08
C ASN A 59 7.98 -18.27 6.53
N THR A 60 8.48 -17.23 7.18
CA THR A 60 8.19 -15.82 6.84
C THR A 60 9.23 -15.16 5.94
N VAL A 61 10.12 -15.92 5.27
CA VAL A 61 11.18 -15.36 4.39
C VAL A 61 10.59 -14.43 3.32
N HIS A 62 9.54 -14.87 2.62
CA HIS A 62 8.90 -14.07 1.58
C HIS A 62 8.23 -12.80 2.13
N LEU A 63 7.67 -12.86 3.34
CA LEU A 63 7.10 -11.68 4.01
C LEU A 63 8.20 -10.66 4.37
N ARG A 64 9.37 -11.12 4.81
CA ARG A 64 10.53 -10.23 5.07
C ARG A 64 11.03 -9.55 3.80
N VAL A 65 11.08 -10.27 2.67
CA VAL A 65 11.44 -9.67 1.37
C VAL A 65 10.42 -8.59 0.97
N ALA A 66 9.12 -8.88 1.09
CA ALA A 66 8.08 -7.91 0.81
C ALA A 66 8.22 -6.64 1.67
N LYS A 67 8.42 -6.82 2.97
CA LYS A 67 8.64 -5.73 3.93
C LYS A 67 9.85 -4.88 3.55
N GLN A 68 10.98 -5.52 3.26
CA GLN A 68 12.22 -4.82 2.93
C GLN A 68 12.06 -3.88 1.73
N ASN A 69 11.36 -4.33 0.68
CA ASN A 69 11.10 -3.50 -0.51
C ASN A 69 10.17 -2.32 -0.18
N LEU A 70 9.11 -2.54 0.63
CA LEU A 70 8.22 -1.45 1.07
C LEU A 70 8.96 -0.41 1.91
N HIS A 71 9.83 -0.86 2.81
CA HIS A 71 10.64 0.03 3.62
C HIS A 71 11.66 0.82 2.78
N GLN A 72 12.24 0.21 1.75
CA GLN A 72 13.11 0.91 0.79
C GLN A 72 12.35 1.99 0.02
N ILE A 73 11.16 1.69 -0.49
CA ILE A 73 10.29 2.68 -1.15
C ILE A 73 9.99 3.85 -0.20
N SER A 74 9.65 3.56 1.05
CA SER A 74 9.38 4.60 2.06
C SER A 74 10.58 5.54 2.24
N GLY A 75 11.79 4.99 2.34
CA GLY A 75 13.02 5.78 2.42
C GLY A 75 13.33 6.58 1.15
N VAL A 76 12.98 6.07 -0.04
CA VAL A 76 13.10 6.84 -1.29
C VAL A 76 12.19 8.08 -1.22
N PHE A 77 10.94 7.92 -0.77
CA PHE A 77 10.01 9.04 -0.64
C PHE A 77 10.43 10.09 0.38
N ASP A 78 11.09 9.69 1.47
CA ASP A 78 11.71 10.62 2.42
C ASP A 78 12.78 11.49 1.76
N VAL A 79 13.65 10.87 0.94
CA VAL A 79 14.75 11.57 0.26
C VAL A 79 14.24 12.56 -0.78
N VAL A 80 13.18 12.21 -1.53
CA VAL A 80 12.61 13.10 -2.56
C VAL A 80 11.57 14.08 -2.02
N GLY A 81 11.20 13.98 -0.74
CA GLY A 81 10.26 14.88 -0.08
C GLY A 81 8.80 14.70 -0.51
N ILE A 82 8.39 13.49 -0.89
CA ILE A 82 7.00 13.17 -1.27
C ILE A 82 6.31 12.50 -0.07
N ASN A 83 5.60 13.29 0.74
CA ASN A 83 5.07 12.82 2.03
C ASN A 83 3.67 12.18 1.92
N GLU A 84 2.87 12.55 0.94
CA GLU A 84 1.45 12.18 0.87
C GLU A 84 1.29 10.69 0.56
N ILE A 85 2.00 10.19 -0.46
CA ILE A 85 1.95 8.77 -0.84
C ILE A 85 2.78 7.88 0.09
N LYS A 86 3.77 8.45 0.77
CA LYS A 86 4.59 7.75 1.76
C LYS A 86 3.73 7.17 2.88
N LEU A 87 2.70 7.90 3.35
CA LEU A 87 1.78 7.41 4.38
C LEU A 87 1.08 6.10 3.98
N LEU A 88 0.74 5.93 2.70
CA LEU A 88 0.17 4.69 2.19
C LEU A 88 1.20 3.56 2.22
N VAL A 89 2.42 3.80 1.74
CA VAL A 89 3.50 2.79 1.77
C VAL A 89 3.88 2.41 3.19
N ASP A 90 3.92 3.34 4.13
CA ASP A 90 4.15 3.06 5.55
C ASP A 90 3.03 2.18 6.14
N ALA A 91 1.78 2.40 5.72
CA ALA A 91 0.67 1.54 6.13
C ALA A 91 0.81 0.12 5.54
N MET A 92 1.23 0.00 4.28
CA MET A 92 1.54 -1.29 3.65
C MET A 92 2.66 -2.01 4.40
N ASP A 93 3.75 -1.29 4.72
CA ASP A 93 4.88 -1.81 5.49
C ASP A 93 4.45 -2.31 6.88
N GLY A 94 3.59 -1.55 7.57
CA GLY A 94 3.00 -1.94 8.85
C GLY A 94 2.12 -3.19 8.77
N ALA A 95 1.33 -3.33 7.70
CA ALA A 95 0.51 -4.52 7.48
C ALA A 95 1.39 -5.76 7.25
N VAL A 96 2.43 -5.66 6.42
CA VAL A 96 3.36 -6.78 6.19
C VAL A 96 4.17 -7.11 7.45
N GLN A 97 4.55 -6.10 8.24
CA GLN A 97 5.19 -6.32 9.55
C GLN A 97 4.30 -7.14 10.48
N ARG A 98 2.98 -6.88 10.50
CA ARG A 98 2.04 -7.71 11.27
C ARG A 98 2.06 -9.15 10.77
N TYR A 99 2.10 -9.39 9.46
CA TYR A 99 2.15 -10.75 8.90
C TYR A 99 3.44 -11.47 9.26
N ILE A 100 4.57 -10.77 9.33
CA ILE A 100 5.81 -11.38 9.83
C ILE A 100 5.64 -11.86 11.27
N SER A 101 5.00 -11.06 12.13
CA SER A 101 4.79 -11.41 13.54
C SER A 101 3.64 -12.40 13.77
N LYS A 102 2.63 -12.39 12.90
CA LYS A 102 1.42 -13.21 12.98
C LYS A 102 1.01 -13.66 11.57
N PRO A 103 1.70 -14.68 11.01
CA PRO A 103 1.57 -15.07 9.60
C PRO A 103 0.16 -15.52 9.19
N GLN A 104 -0.64 -15.99 10.16
CA GLN A 104 -2.04 -16.39 9.95
C GLN A 104 -2.98 -15.26 9.49
N PHE A 105 -2.58 -13.99 9.62
CA PHE A 105 -3.36 -12.85 9.11
C PHE A 105 -3.03 -12.49 7.66
N CYS A 106 -2.00 -13.10 7.07
CA CYS A 106 -1.73 -12.96 5.64
C CYS A 106 -2.64 -13.92 4.89
N ASP A 107 -3.73 -13.39 4.33
CA ASP A 107 -4.67 -14.13 3.50
C ASP A 107 -4.82 -13.50 2.11
N GLU A 108 -5.53 -14.19 1.22
CA GLU A 108 -5.73 -13.76 -0.17
C GLU A 108 -6.42 -12.39 -0.26
N SER A 109 -7.37 -12.10 0.62
CA SER A 109 -8.09 -10.82 0.63
C SER A 109 -7.16 -9.66 1.00
N SER A 110 -6.29 -9.90 1.97
CA SER A 110 -5.31 -8.94 2.46
C SER A 110 -4.22 -8.64 1.42
N VAL A 111 -3.79 -9.64 0.66
CA VAL A 111 -2.82 -9.48 -0.44
C VAL A 111 -3.44 -8.74 -1.62
N LYS A 112 -4.72 -8.99 -1.94
CA LYS A 112 -5.46 -8.22 -2.97
C LYS A 112 -5.59 -6.74 -2.62
N LEU A 113 -5.81 -6.43 -1.34
CA LEU A 113 -5.82 -5.03 -0.87
C LEU A 113 -4.45 -4.37 -1.05
N LEU A 114 -3.37 -5.06 -0.67
CA LEU A 114 -2.00 -4.57 -0.86
C LEU A 114 -1.64 -4.39 -2.35
N GLU A 115 -2.09 -5.30 -3.22
CA GLU A 115 -1.93 -5.18 -4.67
C GLU A 115 -2.68 -3.95 -5.22
N ARG A 116 -3.93 -3.74 -4.82
CA ARG A 116 -4.69 -2.54 -5.19
C ARG A 116 -4.01 -1.25 -4.71
N ALA A 117 -3.46 -1.25 -3.50
CA ALA A 117 -2.70 -0.12 -2.99
C ALA A 117 -1.43 0.15 -3.81
N SER A 118 -0.74 -0.90 -4.29
CA SER A 118 0.42 -0.73 -5.17
C SER A 118 0.07 0.01 -6.47
N PHE A 119 -1.11 -0.27 -7.06
CA PHE A 119 -1.58 0.46 -8.23
C PHE A 119 -1.91 1.93 -7.91
N THR A 120 -2.47 2.22 -6.74
CA THR A 120 -2.68 3.61 -6.29
C THR A 120 -1.36 4.38 -6.15
N VAL A 121 -0.30 3.74 -5.67
CA VAL A 121 1.04 4.36 -5.59
C VAL A 121 1.59 4.67 -6.99
N ILE A 122 1.48 3.72 -7.93
CA ILE A 122 1.93 3.90 -9.31
C ILE A 122 1.14 5.03 -9.98
N GLU A 123 -0.19 5.01 -9.89
CA GLU A 123 -1.06 6.05 -10.45
C GLU A 123 -0.69 7.45 -9.91
N TYR A 124 -0.48 7.56 -8.60
CA TYR A 124 -0.06 8.82 -7.99
C TYR A 124 1.23 9.35 -8.61
N LEU A 125 2.24 8.50 -8.77
CA LEU A 125 3.52 8.91 -9.36
C LEU A 125 3.39 9.27 -10.85
N GLU A 126 2.55 8.56 -11.61
CA GLU A 126 2.25 8.91 -13.01
C GLU A 126 1.61 10.30 -13.14
N TYR A 127 0.67 10.64 -12.25
CA TYR A 127 0.05 11.97 -12.22
C TYR A 127 1.08 13.07 -11.96
N ILE A 128 1.96 12.83 -10.98
CA ILE A 128 2.99 13.79 -10.60
C ILE A 128 4.04 13.94 -11.71
N LEU A 129 4.49 12.85 -12.33
CA LEU A 129 5.38 12.87 -13.49
C LEU A 129 4.78 13.63 -14.68
N ALA A 130 3.46 13.56 -14.85
CA ALA A 130 2.70 14.33 -15.84
C ALA A 130 2.50 15.81 -15.45
N GLY A 131 3.00 16.26 -14.30
CA GLY A 131 2.83 17.62 -13.80
C GLY A 131 1.40 17.94 -13.35
N LYS A 132 0.59 16.92 -13.05
CA LYS A 132 -0.80 17.06 -12.60
C LYS A 132 -0.88 17.02 -11.08
N ALA A 133 -1.86 17.73 -10.52
CA ALA A 133 -2.21 17.58 -9.11
C ALA A 133 -2.95 16.24 -8.90
N TYR A 134 -2.59 15.52 -7.82
CA TYR A 134 -3.33 14.35 -7.35
C TYR A 134 -4.18 14.74 -6.14
N SER A 135 -5.44 14.32 -6.10
CA SER A 135 -6.33 14.64 -4.97
C SER A 135 -5.97 13.81 -3.74
N SER A 136 -5.55 14.44 -2.63
CA SER A 136 -5.28 13.71 -1.39
C SER A 136 -6.51 12.97 -0.85
N LEU A 137 -7.71 13.44 -1.18
CA LEU A 137 -8.97 12.80 -0.74
C LEU A 137 -9.18 11.42 -1.42
N SER A 138 -8.67 11.21 -2.64
CA SER A 138 -8.78 9.89 -3.29
C SER A 138 -7.86 8.84 -2.67
N LEU A 139 -6.78 9.26 -1.99
CA LEU A 139 -5.89 8.34 -1.26
C LEU A 139 -6.50 7.80 0.04
N PHE A 140 -7.44 8.54 0.64
CA PHE A 140 -7.95 8.22 1.97
C PHE A 140 -8.58 6.83 2.06
N GLY A 141 -9.41 6.45 1.07
CA GLY A 141 -10.09 5.15 1.07
C GLY A 141 -9.08 4.00 1.08
N THR A 142 -8.13 4.02 0.14
CA THR A 142 -7.06 3.03 0.05
C THR A 142 -6.20 3.01 1.32
N TYR A 143 -5.83 4.18 1.85
CA TYR A 143 -5.08 4.27 3.10
C TYR A 143 -5.82 3.63 4.28
N ALA A 144 -7.11 3.95 4.47
CA ALA A 144 -7.91 3.42 5.57
C ALA A 144 -8.03 1.89 5.49
N ASP A 145 -8.29 1.35 4.29
CA ASP A 145 -8.35 -0.09 4.05
C ASP A 145 -7.03 -0.77 4.45
N ILE A 146 -5.88 -0.26 4.01
CA ILE A 146 -4.57 -0.82 4.36
C ILE A 146 -4.25 -0.64 5.85
N LYS A 147 -4.56 0.52 6.43
CA LYS A 147 -4.30 0.80 7.85
C LYS A 147 -5.06 -0.18 8.75
N SER A 148 -6.26 -0.60 8.34
CA SER A 148 -7.04 -1.60 9.05
C SER A 148 -6.31 -2.95 9.15
N LEU A 149 -5.56 -3.34 8.11
CA LEU A 149 -4.77 -4.58 8.07
C LEU A 149 -3.65 -4.59 9.11
N ALA A 150 -3.05 -3.43 9.41
CA ALA A 150 -2.00 -3.32 10.42
C ALA A 150 -2.54 -3.33 11.86
N SER A 151 -3.81 -2.96 12.07
CA SER A 151 -4.44 -2.85 13.39
C SER A 151 -5.01 -4.17 13.89
N THR A 152 -4.94 -4.44 15.19
CA THR A 152 -5.47 -5.66 15.82
C THR A 152 -7.00 -5.67 15.90
N GLY A 153 -7.68 -5.68 14.74
CA GLY A 153 -9.08 -6.06 14.53
C GLY A 153 -10.16 -5.13 15.11
N THR A 154 -11.07 -4.66 14.24
CA THR A 154 -12.54 -4.78 14.39
C THR A 154 -13.25 -4.30 13.11
N CYS A 155 -14.17 -5.12 12.59
CA CYS A 155 -15.17 -4.90 11.51
C CYS A 155 -14.65 -4.70 10.06
N SER A 156 -15.20 -5.34 9.02
CA SER A 156 -16.59 -5.77 8.82
C SER A 156 -16.72 -7.09 8.06
N SER A 157 -17.27 -8.08 8.74
CA SER A 157 -18.01 -9.19 8.13
C SER A 157 -19.49 -8.92 8.38
N ASN A 158 -20.16 -8.15 7.52
CA ASN A 158 -21.57 -8.36 7.16
C ASN A 158 -22.06 -7.32 6.13
N ARG A 159 -22.24 -7.76 4.88
CA ARG A 159 -23.19 -7.14 3.95
C ARG A 159 -23.78 -8.23 3.06
N SER A 160 -24.61 -9.08 3.64
CA SER A 160 -25.72 -9.70 2.93
C SER A 160 -26.99 -9.07 3.48
N VAL A 161 -27.52 -8.18 2.66
CA VAL A 161 -28.72 -7.37 2.80
C VAL A 161 -29.89 -8.27 3.20
N GLY A 162 -30.57 -7.91 4.30
CA GLY A 162 -31.96 -8.31 4.47
C GLY A 162 -32.77 -7.60 3.39
N THR A 163 -33.36 -8.38 2.48
CA THR A 163 -34.52 -7.93 1.72
C THR A 163 -35.76 -8.46 2.43
N GLU A 164 -36.65 -7.52 2.66
CA GLU A 164 -37.84 -7.53 3.48
C GLU A 164 -38.89 -8.57 3.08
N ASN A 165 -39.75 -8.86 4.05
CA ASN A 165 -41.01 -9.59 3.94
C ASN A 165 -41.92 -9.05 2.83
N LEU A 166 -42.51 -9.98 2.06
CA LEU A 166 -43.96 -10.14 1.89
C LEU A 166 -44.28 -11.53 1.31
#